data_AF-A0A151QQI1-F1
#
_entry.id   AF-A0A151QQI1-F1
#
_cell.length_a   1.000
_cell.length_b   1.000
_cell.length_c   1.000
_cell.angle_alpha   90.00
_cell.angle_beta   90.00
_cell.angle_gamma   90.00
#
_symmetry.space_group_name_H-M   'P 1'
#
loop_
_entity.id
_entity.type
_entity.pdbx_description
1 polymer ?
#
loop_
_entity_poly.entity_id
_entity_poly.type
_entity_poly.pdbx_seq_one_letter_code
_entity_poly.pdbx_strand_id
1 'polypeptide(L)'
;MKSILRCFELVAGLKVNFFKSIFGGMGVERNVIEGFAHLLNCSVTQLPFNYLGIPLGADPRRTETWRPIISKYNKKLAKWKHKSLSMAGRVSTLS
;
A
#
# COMPACT_ATOMS: atom_id res chain seq x y z
N MET A 1 10.65 -23.59 15.04
CA MET A 1 10.07 -22.39 15.68
C MET A 1 8.94 -21.90 14.79
N LYS A 2 7.68 -22.16 15.15
CA LYS A 2 6.51 -21.90 14.28
C LYS A 2 6.07 -20.44 14.46
N SER A 3 6.43 -19.63 13.45
CA SER A 3 5.89 -18.34 13.01
C SER A 3 5.13 -17.50 14.04
N ILE A 4 5.70 -16.34 14.39
CA ILE A 4 5.06 -15.25 15.15
C ILE A 4 3.64 -14.95 14.65
N LEU A 5 3.42 -15.05 13.32
CA LEU A 5 2.11 -14.89 12.70
C LEU A 5 1.07 -15.92 13.17
N ARG A 6 1.48 -17.15 13.51
CA ARG A 6 0.57 -18.15 14.07
C ARG A 6 0.19 -17.82 15.52
N CYS A 7 1.12 -17.28 16.31
CA CYS A 7 0.80 -16.75 17.64
C CYS A 7 -0.19 -15.58 17.53
N PHE A 8 0.05 -14.65 16.61
CA PHE A 8 -0.89 -13.57 16.30
C PHE A 8 -2.27 -14.12 15.90
N GLU A 9 -2.31 -15.12 15.02
CA GLU A 9 -3.55 -15.78 14.59
C GLU A 9 -4.38 -16.27 15.78
N LEU A 10 -3.73 -16.96 16.73
CA LEU A 10 -4.37 -17.51 17.93
C LEU A 10 -4.86 -16.43 18.88
N VAL A 11 -4.05 -15.41 19.15
CA VAL A 11 -4.39 -14.33 20.10
C VAL A 11 -5.45 -13.40 19.53
N ALA A 12 -5.38 -13.08 18.25
CA ALA A 12 -6.35 -12.22 17.59
C ALA A 12 -7.67 -12.93 17.24
N GLY A 13 -7.71 -14.27 17.29
CA GLY A 13 -8.85 -15.06 16.84
C GLY A 13 -9.14 -14.90 15.35
N LEU A 14 -8.11 -14.56 14.56
CA LEU A 14 -8.21 -14.34 13.12
C LEU A 14 -7.62 -15.54 12.36
N LYS A 15 -7.64 -15.50 11.02
CA LYS A 15 -6.90 -16.43 10.17
C LYS A 15 -5.91 -15.66 9.32
N VAL A 16 -4.61 -15.92 9.48
CA VAL A 16 -3.58 -15.25 8.71
C VAL A 16 -3.56 -15.79 7.29
N ASN A 17 -3.49 -14.89 6.32
CA ASN A 17 -3.31 -15.25 4.92
C ASN A 17 -1.82 -15.17 4.56
N PHE A 18 -1.10 -16.28 4.76
CA PHE A 18 0.33 -16.37 4.46
C PHE A 18 0.69 -16.09 2.99
N PHE A 19 -0.24 -16.31 2.06
CA PHE A 19 -0.03 -15.99 0.64
C PHE A 19 -0.05 -14.48 0.35
N LYS A 20 -0.78 -13.71 1.16
CA LYS A 20 -0.80 -12.23 1.09
C LYS A 20 0.15 -11.58 2.08
N SER A 21 0.63 -12.31 3.08
CA SER A 21 1.65 -11.85 4.01
C SER A 21 2.99 -11.75 3.29
N ILE A 22 3.63 -10.60 3.43
CA ILE A 22 4.94 -10.31 2.87
C ILE A 22 5.85 -9.75 3.96
N PHE A 23 7.14 -10.04 3.87
CA PHE A 23 8.17 -9.52 4.76
C PHE A 23 9.24 -8.78 3.96
N GLY A 24 9.68 -7.63 4.46
CA GLY A 24 10.71 -6.82 3.83
C GLY A 24 11.41 -5.94 4.86
N GLY A 25 12.58 -5.44 4.50
CA GLY A 25 13.40 -4.57 5.34
C GLY A 25 14.10 -3.49 4.53
N MET A 26 14.36 -2.34 5.16
CA MET A 26 15.14 -1.23 4.59
C MET A 26 16.52 -1.21 5.23
N GLY A 27 17.59 -1.17 4.42
CA GLY A 27 18.96 -1.10 4.92
C GLY A 27 19.44 -2.39 5.60
N VAL A 28 18.78 -3.52 5.33
CA VAL A 28 19.14 -4.84 5.86
C VAL A 28 19.60 -5.74 4.72
N GLU A 29 20.58 -6.59 4.99
CA GLU A 29 21.10 -7.56 4.04
C GLU A 29 20.03 -8.59 3.62
N ARG A 30 20.04 -9.01 2.35
CA ARG A 30 18.99 -9.85 1.76
C ARG A 30 18.87 -11.22 2.44
N ASN A 31 19.98 -11.86 2.78
CA ASN A 31 20.05 -13.11 3.53
C ASN A 31 19.28 -13.06 4.87
N VAL A 32 19.37 -11.94 5.59
CA VAL A 32 18.66 -11.72 6.86
C VAL A 32 17.16 -11.60 6.59
N ILE A 33 16.77 -10.84 5.56
CA ILE A 33 15.37 -10.70 5.16
C ILE A 33 14.77 -12.06 4.77
N GLU A 34 15.50 -12.87 4.01
CA GLU A 34 15.09 -14.22 3.61
C GLU A 34 14.98 -15.16 4.82
N GLY A 35 15.92 -15.09 5.76
CA GLY A 35 15.88 -15.86 7.00
C GLY A 35 14.64 -15.56 7.85
N PHE A 36 14.29 -14.28 8.01
CA PHE A 36 13.08 -13.87 8.72
C PHE A 36 11.80 -14.23 7.96
N ALA A 37 11.78 -14.08 6.64
CA ALA A 37 10.64 -14.46 5.82
C ALA A 37 10.36 -15.98 5.92
N HIS A 38 11.42 -16.80 5.91
CA HIS A 38 11.31 -18.25 6.14
C HIS A 38 10.79 -18.56 7.56
N LEU A 39 11.29 -17.87 8.59
CA LEU A 39 10.81 -18.01 9.97
C LEU A 39 9.32 -17.65 10.14
N LEU A 40 8.87 -16.62 9.42
CA LEU A 40 7.48 -16.15 9.42
C LEU A 40 6.58 -16.94 8.47
N ASN A 41 7.16 -17.78 7.60
CA ASN A 41 6.47 -18.51 6.54
C ASN A 41 5.70 -17.58 5.58
N CYS A 42 6.32 -16.48 5.18
CA CYS A 42 5.74 -15.50 4.26
C CYS A 42 6.72 -15.14 3.13
N SER A 43 6.22 -14.54 2.05
CA SER A 43 7.05 -14.17 0.90
C SER A 43 7.91 -12.93 1.20
N VAL A 44 9.11 -12.87 0.61
CA VAL A 44 9.94 -11.65 0.65
C VAL A 44 9.38 -10.61 -0.32
N THR A 45 9.24 -9.36 0.11
CA THR A 45 8.91 -8.22 -0.77
C THR A 45 10.15 -7.43 -1.13
N GLN A 46 10.16 -6.88 -2.35
CA GLN A 46 11.17 -5.94 -2.80
C GLN A 46 10.65 -4.51 -2.65
N LEU A 47 11.50 -3.62 -2.17
CA LEU A 47 11.20 -2.19 -2.09
C LEU A 47 11.68 -1.48 -3.36
N PRO A 48 10.97 -0.43 -3.82
CA PRO A 48 9.69 0.05 -3.29
C PRO A 48 8.49 -0.81 -3.76
N PHE A 49 7.45 -0.93 -2.93
CA PHE A 49 6.18 -1.59 -3.31
C PHE A 49 4.96 -0.78 -2.89
N ASN A 50 3.82 -1.00 -3.55
CA ASN A 50 2.58 -0.29 -3.24
C ASN A 50 1.77 -1.02 -2.16
N TYR A 51 1.52 -0.36 -1.03
CA TYR A 51 0.63 -0.83 0.03
C TYR A 51 -0.56 0.12 0.18
N LEU A 52 -1.78 -0.40 -0.03
CA LEU A 52 -3.02 0.40 0.01
C LEU A 52 -3.02 1.65 -0.91
N GLY A 53 -2.17 1.64 -1.94
CA GLY A 53 -1.98 2.77 -2.87
C GLY A 53 -0.91 3.77 -2.45
N ILE A 54 -0.12 3.47 -1.42
CA ILE A 54 1.03 4.26 -0.98
C ILE A 54 2.31 3.49 -1.33
N PRO A 55 3.28 4.09 -2.04
CA PRO A 55 4.56 3.46 -2.34
C PRO A 55 5.45 3.42 -1.09
N LEU A 56 5.53 2.26 -0.45
CA LEU A 56 6.42 2.01 0.68
C LEU A 56 7.84 1.76 0.18
N GLY A 57 8.83 2.33 0.88
CA GLY A 57 10.25 2.25 0.51
C GLY A 57 10.68 3.16 -0.64
N ALA A 58 9.76 3.91 -1.23
CA ALA A 58 10.11 4.98 -2.17
C ALA A 58 10.53 6.24 -1.38
N ASP A 59 11.40 7.07 -1.96
CA ASP A 59 11.83 8.31 -1.29
C ASP A 59 10.64 9.27 -1.18
N PRO A 60 10.17 9.60 0.04
CA PRO A 60 9.03 10.49 0.23
C PRO A 60 9.35 11.94 -0.14
N ARG A 61 10.63 12.32 -0.24
CA ARG A 61 11.06 13.68 -0.60
C ARG A 61 10.93 13.95 -2.10
N ARG A 62 10.82 12.89 -2.91
CA ARG A 62 10.68 13.01 -4.37
C ARG A 62 9.22 13.24 -4.75
N THR A 63 8.98 14.29 -5.54
CA THR A 63 7.65 14.60 -6.06
C THR A 63 7.10 13.45 -6.92
N GLU A 64 7.96 12.75 -7.66
CA GLU A 64 7.56 11.60 -8.50
C GLU A 64 6.87 10.49 -7.70
N THR A 65 7.28 10.26 -6.45
CA THR A 65 6.69 9.27 -5.54
C THR A 65 5.18 9.52 -5.35
N TRP A 66 4.78 10.79 -5.31
CA TRP A 66 3.40 11.19 -5.03
C TRP A 66 2.54 11.40 -6.29
N ARG A 67 3.15 11.55 -7.47
CA ARG A 67 2.43 11.80 -8.74
C ARG A 67 1.31 10.77 -9.03
N PRO A 68 1.52 9.45 -8.85
CA PRO A 68 0.47 8.47 -9.10
C PRO A 68 -0.74 8.64 -8.17
N ILE A 69 -0.48 8.98 -6.89
CA ILE A 69 -1.51 9.20 -5.88
C ILE A 69 -2.33 10.44 -6.26
N ILE A 70 -1.67 11.57 -6.51
CA ILE A 70 -2.32 12.83 -6.90
C ILE A 70 -3.19 12.62 -8.15
N SER A 71 -2.66 11.94 -9.18
CA SER A 71 -3.40 11.64 -10.40
C SER A 71 -4.66 10.80 -10.13
N LYS A 72 -4.58 9.81 -9.24
CA LYS A 72 -5.72 8.97 -8.84
C LYS A 72 -6.82 9.79 -8.15
N TYR A 73 -6.45 10.72 -7.28
CA TYR A 73 -7.41 11.62 -6.62
C TYR A 73 -8.03 12.62 -7.60
N ASN A 74 -7.22 13.24 -8.47
CA ASN A 74 -7.73 14.15 -9.51
C ASN A 74 -8.75 13.46 -10.42
N LYS A 75 -8.49 12.22 -10.83
CA LYS A 75 -9.46 11.43 -11.61
C LYS A 75 -10.75 11.14 -10.86
N LYS A 76 -10.68 10.86 -9.55
CA LYS A 76 -11.88 10.66 -8.70
C LYS A 76 -12.68 11.96 -8.60
N LEU A 77 -12.02 13.09 -8.32
CA LEU A 77 -12.65 14.40 -8.23
C LEU A 77 -13.31 14.83 -9.54
N ALA A 78 -12.64 14.62 -10.69
CA ALA A 78 -13.22 14.90 -11.99
C ALA A 78 -14.51 14.09 -12.25
N LYS A 79 -14.50 12.80 -11.90
CA LYS A 79 -15.69 11.93 -11.99
C LYS A 79 -16.81 12.39 -11.06
N TRP A 80 -16.49 12.87 -9.86
CA TRP A 80 -17.47 13.39 -8.92
C TRP A 80 -18.09 14.68 -9.43
N LYS A 81 -17.26 15.64 -9.87
CA LYS A 81 -17.69 16.90 -10.50
C LYS A 81 -18.67 16.66 -11.65
N HIS A 82 -18.41 15.65 -12.49
CA HIS A 82 -19.33 15.27 -13.57
C HIS A 82 -20.67 14.70 -13.08
N LYS A 83 -20.69 13.98 -11.95
CA LYS A 83 -21.88 13.31 -11.42
C LYS A 83 -22.74 14.17 -10.49
N SER A 84 -22.14 15.10 -9.76
CA SER A 84 -22.81 15.84 -8.68
C SER A 84 -23.22 17.27 -9.07
N LEU A 85 -22.84 17.77 -10.24
CA LEU A 85 -23.23 19.11 -10.65
C LEU A 85 -24.57 19.08 -11.39
N SER A 86 -25.55 19.79 -10.84
CA SER A 86 -26.69 20.29 -11.61
C SER A 86 -26.17 21.16 -12.78
N MET A 87 -26.99 21.43 -13.80
CA MET A 87 -26.59 22.33 -14.90
C MET A 87 -26.05 23.67 -14.37
N ALA A 88 -26.66 24.24 -13.33
CA ALA A 88 -26.22 25.47 -12.68
C ALA A 88 -24.83 25.36 -12.01
N GLY A 89 -24.52 24.22 -11.38
CA GLY A 89 -23.20 23.96 -10.80
C GLY A 89 -22.08 23.81 -11.85
N ARG A 90 -22.42 23.33 -13.06
CA ARG A 90 -21.46 23.21 -14.18
C ARG A 90 -21.04 24.59 -14.71
N VAL A 91 -22.00 25.51 -14.85
CA VAL A 91 -21.76 26.88 -15.34
C VAL A 91 -20.91 27.70 -14.36
N SER A 92 -21.13 27.54 -13.04
CA SER A 92 -20.44 28.33 -12.01
C SER A 92 -18.96 27.96 -11.81
N THR A 93 -18.45 26.88 -12.43
CA THR A 93 -17.03 26.48 -12.33
C THR A 93 -16.22 26.81 -13.59
N LEU A 94 -16.77 27.64 -14.48
CA LEU A 94 -16.10 28.19 -15.67
C LEU A 94 -15.78 29.69 -15.55
N SER A 95 -15.93 30.28 -14.34
CA SER A 95 -15.53 31.65 -14.02
C SER A 95 -14.28 31.68 -13.17
#